data_AF-A0A821J9R3-F1
#
_entry.id   AF-A0A821J9R3-F1
#
_cell.length_a   1.000
_cell.length_b   1.000
_cell.length_c   1.000
_cell.angle_alpha   90.00
_cell.angle_beta   90.00
_cell.angle_gamma   90.00
#
_symmetry.space_group_name_H-M   'P 1'
#
loop_
_entity.id
_entity.type
_entity.pdbx_description
1 polymer ?
#
loop_
_entity_poly.entity_id
_entity_poly.type
_entity_poly.pdbx_seq_one_letter_code
_entity_poly.pdbx_strand_id
1 'polypeptide(L)'
;MLLGCYYQIPYPFGFSSIEEAFNCFQQALELQPQISNAIPCEVYEFRSECQTLDELMIIRNDEDAMMMQALLVYERLLPSRSETHILVSILIEYVLKIYEQRDQIDRCILLLVYAYNLSLSCKENSVKHWDQICLSRLQEIFRQLILRDDSVLLSKM
;
A
#
# COMPACT_ATOMS: atom_id res chain seq x y z
N MET A 1 18.64 12.75 16.83
CA MET A 1 18.47 11.56 17.69
C MET A 1 17.03 11.48 18.21
N LEU A 2 16.04 11.35 17.30
CA LEU A 2 14.61 11.09 17.59
C LEU A 2 13.92 10.58 16.30
N LEU A 3 14.37 9.45 15.76
CA LEU A 3 13.72 8.78 14.61
C LEU A 3 13.53 7.26 14.86
N GLY A 4 13.64 6.82 16.12
CA GLY A 4 13.80 5.41 16.47
C GLY A 4 12.55 4.67 16.99
N CYS A 5 11.35 5.25 16.97
CA CYS A 5 10.21 4.63 17.70
C CYS A 5 8.93 4.38 16.89
N TYR A 6 8.92 4.54 15.56
CA TYR A 6 7.74 4.18 14.73
C TYR A 6 8.07 3.32 13.51
N TYR A 7 9.32 2.92 13.32
CA TYR A 7 9.73 2.07 12.20
C TYR A 7 9.93 0.64 12.65
N GLN A 8 8.85 -0.11 12.79
CA GLN A 8 8.88 -1.56 12.66
C GLN A 8 7.49 -2.06 12.25
N ILE A 9 7.22 -2.05 10.94
CA ILE A 9 6.25 -2.95 10.36
C ILE A 9 6.87 -3.63 9.10
N PRO A 10 7.70 -4.68 9.26
CA PRO A 10 7.95 -5.62 8.16
C PRO A 10 6.86 -6.71 8.18
N TYR A 11 6.75 -7.66 7.25
CA TYR A 11 6.34 -7.63 5.84
C TYR A 11 5.19 -8.66 5.64
N PRO A 12 3.99 -8.39 5.08
CA PRO A 12 3.27 -7.14 4.91
C PRO A 12 2.41 -6.86 6.16
N PHE A 13 2.67 -5.81 6.93
CA PHE A 13 1.75 -5.36 8.00
C PHE A 13 1.87 -6.08 9.35
N GLY A 14 3.10 -6.43 9.73
CA GLY A 14 3.42 -7.07 11.02
C GLY A 14 3.56 -8.59 10.91
N PHE A 15 3.24 -9.15 9.75
CA PHE A 15 3.57 -10.52 9.39
C PHE A 15 5.07 -10.66 9.14
N SER A 16 5.61 -11.84 9.40
CA SER A 16 7.01 -12.17 9.18
C SER A 16 7.26 -12.69 7.77
N SER A 17 6.20 -13.07 7.04
CA SER A 17 6.28 -13.67 5.70
C SER A 17 4.93 -13.66 4.96
N ILE A 18 4.95 -13.88 3.64
CA ILE A 18 3.76 -14.11 2.80
C ILE A 18 2.94 -15.31 3.33
N GLU A 19 3.63 -16.34 3.81
CA GLU A 19 2.99 -17.55 4.34
C GLU A 19 2.16 -17.25 5.59
N GLU A 20 2.66 -16.36 6.45
CA GLU A 20 1.91 -15.93 7.64
C GLU A 20 0.67 -15.12 7.25
N ALA A 21 0.79 -14.20 6.29
CA ALA A 21 -0.35 -13.44 5.76
C ALA A 21 -1.40 -14.37 5.14
N PHE A 22 -0.98 -15.36 4.35
CA PHE A 22 -1.85 -16.36 3.75
C PHE A 22 -2.64 -17.13 4.82
N ASN A 23 -1.96 -17.61 5.87
CA ASN A 23 -2.60 -18.35 6.96
C ASN A 23 -3.65 -17.50 7.67
N CYS A 24 -3.40 -16.21 7.88
CA CYS A 24 -4.37 -15.30 8.47
C CYS A 24 -5.60 -15.08 7.58
N PHE A 25 -5.40 -14.88 6.26
CA PHE A 25 -6.53 -14.74 5.33
C PHE A 25 -7.35 -16.01 5.21
N GLN A 26 -6.68 -17.17 5.20
CA GLN A 26 -7.37 -18.46 5.22
C GLN A 26 -8.27 -18.60 6.46
N GLN A 27 -7.73 -18.33 7.65
CA GLN A 27 -8.51 -18.37 8.89
C GLN A 27 -9.69 -17.40 8.87
N ALA A 28 -9.49 -16.18 8.33
CA ALA A 28 -10.56 -15.20 8.20
C ALA A 28 -11.70 -15.68 7.30
N LEU A 29 -11.37 -16.31 6.16
CA LEU A 29 -12.36 -16.87 5.23
C LEU A 29 -13.13 -18.05 5.84
N GLU A 30 -12.46 -18.90 6.62
CA GLU A 30 -13.11 -20.01 7.34
C GLU A 30 -14.08 -19.51 8.42
N LEU A 31 -13.78 -18.38 9.07
CA LEU A 31 -14.61 -17.78 10.12
C LEU A 31 -15.79 -16.96 9.57
N GLN A 32 -15.64 -16.31 8.41
CA GLN A 32 -16.68 -15.48 7.78
C GLN A 32 -16.67 -15.62 6.25
N PRO A 33 -17.48 -16.53 5.68
CA PRO A 33 -17.48 -16.81 4.24
C PRO A 33 -18.25 -15.79 3.37
N GLN A 34 -18.67 -14.65 3.91
CA GLN A 34 -19.37 -13.61 3.15
C GLN A 34 -18.95 -12.23 3.63
N ILE A 35 -17.95 -11.68 2.95
CA ILE A 35 -17.37 -10.40 3.27
C ILE A 35 -17.88 -9.38 2.24
N SER A 36 -18.48 -8.29 2.72
CA SER A 36 -18.94 -7.19 1.88
C SER A 36 -17.80 -6.65 1.03
N ASN A 37 -17.97 -6.67 -0.30
CA ASN A 37 -16.95 -6.24 -1.26
C ASN A 37 -16.47 -4.81 -0.96
N ALA A 38 -15.16 -4.65 -0.79
CA ALA A 38 -14.51 -3.39 -1.07
C ALA A 38 -14.77 -3.04 -2.55
N ILE A 39 -15.10 -1.78 -2.83
CA ILE A 39 -15.39 -1.33 -4.19
C ILE A 39 -14.08 -1.39 -4.99
N PRO A 40 -14.02 -2.11 -6.14
CA PRO A 40 -12.83 -2.14 -6.96
C PRO A 40 -12.38 -0.72 -7.33
N CYS A 41 -11.14 -0.38 -7.00
CA CYS A 41 -10.56 0.93 -7.25
C CYS A 41 -9.35 0.79 -8.18
N GLU A 42 -9.12 1.79 -9.04
CA GLU A 42 -7.98 1.84 -9.96
C GLU A 42 -6.64 1.71 -9.22
N VAL A 43 -6.55 2.24 -8.01
CA VAL A 43 -5.36 2.18 -7.14
C VAL A 43 -4.97 0.74 -6.79
N TYR A 44 -5.95 -0.16 -6.72
CA TYR A 44 -5.75 -1.58 -6.47
C TYR A 44 -5.88 -2.42 -7.75
N GLU A 45 -5.68 -1.80 -8.92
CA GLU A 45 -5.76 -2.44 -10.22
C GLU A 45 -7.10 -3.15 -10.47
N PHE A 46 -8.18 -2.61 -9.90
CA PHE A 46 -9.54 -3.19 -9.94
C PHE A 46 -9.63 -4.61 -9.35
N ARG A 47 -8.69 -5.00 -8.49
CA ARG A 47 -8.77 -6.26 -7.75
C ARG A 47 -9.90 -6.20 -6.72
N SER A 48 -10.46 -7.38 -6.45
CA SER A 48 -11.44 -7.62 -5.40
C SER A 48 -10.85 -8.51 -4.32
N GLU A 49 -11.34 -8.36 -3.09
CA GLU A 49 -10.95 -9.23 -1.97
C GLU A 49 -11.36 -10.67 -2.28
N CYS A 50 -10.44 -11.63 -2.12
CA CYS A 50 -10.74 -13.06 -2.26
C CYS A 50 -11.90 -13.45 -1.34
N GLN A 51 -12.90 -14.14 -1.90
CA GLN A 51 -14.09 -14.61 -1.18
C GLN A 51 -14.03 -16.11 -0.90
N THR A 52 -13.13 -16.83 -1.57
CA THR A 52 -12.99 -18.28 -1.45
C THR A 52 -11.55 -18.68 -1.19
N LEU A 53 -11.36 -19.85 -0.58
CA LEU A 53 -10.02 -20.40 -0.37
C LEU A 53 -9.33 -20.68 -1.72
N ASP A 54 -10.08 -21.06 -2.75
CA ASP A 54 -9.55 -21.30 -4.09
C ASP A 54 -8.98 -20.02 -4.70
N GLU A 55 -9.70 -18.89 -4.59
CA GLU A 55 -9.19 -17.58 -5.00
C GLU A 55 -7.92 -17.19 -4.25
N LEU A 56 -7.89 -17.41 -2.93
CA LEU A 56 -6.72 -17.13 -2.10
C LEU A 56 -5.52 -18.03 -2.48
N MET A 57 -5.75 -19.31 -2.78
CA MET A 57 -4.72 -20.25 -3.21
C MET A 57 -4.07 -19.85 -4.53
N ILE A 58 -4.83 -19.25 -5.47
CA ILE A 58 -4.31 -18.76 -6.74
C ILE A 58 -3.24 -17.68 -6.52
N ILE A 59 -3.44 -16.80 -5.54
CA ILE A 59 -2.56 -15.65 -5.30
C ILE A 59 -1.45 -15.91 -4.29
N ARG A 60 -1.41 -17.07 -3.63
CA ARG A 60 -0.49 -17.38 -2.51
C ARG A 60 0.98 -17.03 -2.76
N ASN A 61 1.47 -17.27 -3.97
CA ASN A 61 2.87 -17.05 -4.35
C ASN A 61 3.09 -15.73 -5.11
N ASP A 62 2.01 -14.98 -5.38
CA ASP A 62 2.07 -13.65 -5.98
C ASP A 62 2.07 -12.61 -4.86
N GLU A 63 3.27 -12.15 -4.51
CA GLU A 63 3.48 -11.14 -3.47
C GLU A 63 2.69 -9.85 -3.72
N ASP A 64 2.55 -9.46 -4.99
CA ASP A 64 1.82 -8.26 -5.38
C ASP A 64 0.32 -8.42 -5.13
N ALA A 65 -0.23 -9.55 -5.56
CA ALA A 65 -1.62 -9.90 -5.32
C ALA A 65 -1.93 -10.07 -3.83
N MET A 66 -1.03 -10.68 -3.05
CA MET A 66 -1.15 -10.80 -1.60
C MET A 66 -1.12 -9.43 -0.90
N MET A 67 -0.35 -8.48 -1.43
CA MET A 67 -0.35 -7.11 -0.93
C MET A 67 -1.69 -6.41 -1.20
N MET A 68 -2.22 -6.57 -2.40
CA MET A 68 -3.51 -6.00 -2.79
C MET A 68 -4.65 -6.60 -1.95
N GLN A 69 -4.62 -7.91 -1.73
CA GLN A 69 -5.56 -8.61 -0.84
C GLN A 69 -5.55 -7.99 0.56
N ALA A 70 -4.36 -7.78 1.11
CA ALA A 70 -4.22 -7.18 2.43
C ALA A 70 -4.73 -5.72 2.48
N LEU A 71 -4.40 -4.88 1.50
CA LEU A 71 -4.90 -3.51 1.39
C LEU A 71 -6.43 -3.46 1.36
N LEU A 72 -7.05 -4.32 0.57
CA LEU A 72 -8.51 -4.44 0.46
C LEU A 72 -9.15 -4.86 1.79
N VAL A 73 -8.56 -5.84 2.48
CA VAL A 73 -8.99 -6.29 3.81
C VAL A 73 -8.91 -5.15 4.82
N TYR A 74 -7.80 -4.42 4.87
CA TYR A 74 -7.63 -3.30 5.80
C TYR A 74 -8.62 -2.18 5.52
N GLU A 75 -8.78 -1.79 4.26
CA GLU A 75 -9.71 -0.72 3.89
C GLU A 75 -11.15 -1.03 4.30
N ARG A 76 -11.56 -2.30 4.19
CA ARG A 76 -12.86 -2.76 4.67
C ARG A 76 -12.94 -2.80 6.19
N LEU A 77 -11.89 -3.27 6.86
CA LEU A 77 -11.89 -3.47 8.32
C LEU A 77 -11.79 -2.19 9.11
N LEU A 78 -11.25 -1.10 8.54
CA LEU A 78 -11.07 0.19 9.22
C LEU A 78 -12.38 1.00 9.18
N PRO A 79 -13.25 0.93 10.22
CA PRO A 79 -14.58 1.50 10.18
C PRO A 79 -14.56 2.99 10.54
N SER A 80 -13.44 3.48 11.08
CA SER A 80 -13.26 4.81 11.66
C SER A 80 -12.06 5.52 11.04
N ARG A 81 -12.23 6.81 10.77
CA ARG A 81 -11.19 7.71 10.26
C ARG A 81 -9.99 7.87 11.21
N SER A 82 -10.11 7.42 12.46
CA SER A 82 -9.03 7.46 13.46
C SER A 82 -7.92 6.44 13.16
N GLU A 83 -8.23 5.33 12.50
CA GLU A 83 -7.27 4.24 12.23
C GLU A 83 -6.74 4.24 10.79
N THR A 84 -7.21 5.16 9.95
CA THR A 84 -6.77 5.34 8.56
C THR A 84 -5.25 5.60 8.44
N HIS A 85 -4.62 6.11 9.51
CA HIS A 85 -3.16 6.29 9.55
C HIS A 85 -2.40 4.97 9.35
N ILE A 86 -2.98 3.83 9.73
CA ILE A 86 -2.42 2.50 9.49
C ILE A 86 -2.43 2.19 7.99
N LEU A 87 -3.56 2.39 7.30
CA LEU A 87 -3.62 2.18 5.85
C LEU A 87 -2.68 3.11 5.08
N VAL A 88 -2.54 4.36 5.52
CA VAL A 88 -1.62 5.34 4.93
C VAL A 88 -0.16 4.89 5.09
N SER A 89 0.25 4.45 6.28
CA SER A 89 1.63 3.96 6.49
C SER A 89 1.95 2.76 5.62
N ILE A 90 0.98 1.85 5.53
CA ILE A 90 1.02 0.64 4.70
C ILE A 90 1.24 0.98 3.21
N LEU A 91 0.45 1.92 2.66
CA LEU A 91 0.57 2.33 1.27
C LEU A 91 1.93 2.97 0.98
N ILE A 92 2.44 3.82 1.89
CA ILE A 92 3.74 4.48 1.72
C ILE A 92 4.87 3.45 1.67
N GLU A 93 4.87 2.44 2.54
CA GLU A 93 5.89 1.39 2.55
C GLU A 93 5.84 0.53 1.29
N TYR A 94 4.64 0.17 0.84
CA TYR A 94 4.48 -0.60 -0.39
C TYR A 94 4.98 0.17 -1.62
N VAL A 95 4.74 1.48 -1.67
CA VAL A 95 5.30 2.35 -2.72
C VAL A 95 6.83 2.31 -2.71
N LEU A 96 7.47 2.36 -1.54
CA LEU A 96 8.93 2.26 -1.47
C LEU A 96 9.43 0.94 -2.07
N LYS A 97 8.73 -0.17 -1.78
CA LYS A 97 9.09 -1.46 -2.36
C LYS A 97 8.94 -1.48 -3.88
N ILE A 98 7.81 -1.02 -4.42
CA ILE A 98 7.59 -0.98 -5.86
C ILE A 98 8.66 -0.11 -6.53
N TYR A 99 8.95 1.05 -5.93
CA TYR A 99 9.93 2.00 -6.44
C TYR A 99 11.33 1.40 -6.50
N GLU A 100 11.76 0.68 -5.46
CA GLU A 100 13.08 0.04 -5.41
C GLU A 100 13.21 -1.16 -6.35
N GLN A 101 12.13 -1.87 -6.64
CA GLN A 101 12.20 -3.20 -7.27
C GLN A 101 11.69 -3.26 -8.71
N ARG A 102 10.74 -2.40 -9.12
CA ARG A 102 9.93 -2.64 -10.33
C ARG A 102 9.88 -1.49 -11.33
N ASP A 103 10.49 -0.32 -11.05
CA ASP A 103 10.45 0.89 -11.91
C ASP A 103 9.01 1.27 -12.37
N GLN A 104 7.99 0.93 -11.57
CA GLN A 104 6.57 1.22 -11.87
C GLN A 104 6.16 2.58 -11.29
N ILE A 105 6.74 3.64 -11.84
CA ILE A 105 6.59 5.01 -11.30
C ILE A 105 5.13 5.46 -11.26
N ASP A 106 4.35 5.18 -12.31
CA ASP A 106 2.93 5.56 -12.39
C ASP A 106 2.11 4.95 -11.24
N ARG A 107 2.40 3.67 -10.92
CA ARG A 107 1.76 2.96 -9.81
C ARG A 107 2.15 3.54 -8.46
N CYS A 108 3.43 3.89 -8.28
CA CYS A 108 3.90 4.57 -7.08
C CYS A 108 3.20 5.92 -6.86
N ILE A 109 2.99 6.70 -7.93
CA ILE A 109 2.29 7.98 -7.87
C ILE A 109 0.82 7.76 -7.49
N LEU A 110 0.12 6.83 -8.15
CA LEU A 110 -1.29 6.52 -7.86
C LEU A 110 -1.50 6.13 -6.38
N LEU A 111 -0.65 5.23 -5.86
CA LEU A 111 -0.71 4.79 -4.47
C LEU A 111 -0.39 5.91 -3.47
N LEU A 112 0.60 6.78 -3.76
CA LEU A 112 0.93 7.92 -2.89
C LEU A 112 -0.15 8.99 -2.89
N VAL A 113 -0.74 9.29 -4.05
CA VAL A 113 -1.87 10.22 -4.15
C VAL A 113 -3.06 9.66 -3.36
N TYR A 114 -3.32 8.37 -3.47
CA TYR A 114 -4.36 7.71 -2.68
C TYR A 114 -4.08 7.80 -1.17
N ALA A 115 -2.86 7.47 -0.73
CA ALA A 115 -2.43 7.59 0.66
C ALA A 115 -2.55 9.03 1.19
N TYR A 116 -2.20 10.02 0.38
CA TYR A 116 -2.36 11.43 0.71
C TYR A 116 -3.83 11.85 0.84
N ASN A 117 -4.70 11.40 -0.06
CA ASN A 117 -6.13 11.69 0.04
C ASN A 117 -6.75 11.04 1.28
N LEU A 118 -6.34 9.82 1.62
CA LEU A 118 -6.72 9.16 2.86
C LEU A 118 -6.26 9.96 4.08
N SER A 119 -5.01 10.43 4.10
CA SER A 119 -4.47 11.19 5.21
C SER A 119 -5.18 12.54 5.42
N LEU A 120 -5.51 13.24 4.33
CA LEU A 120 -6.30 14.49 4.37
C LEU A 120 -7.73 14.29 4.90
N SER A 121 -8.31 13.10 4.68
CA SER A 121 -9.68 12.81 5.11
C SER A 121 -9.79 12.65 6.63
N CYS A 122 -8.67 12.47 7.34
CA CYS A 122 -8.58 12.34 8.78
C CYS A 122 -8.51 13.71 9.47
N LYS A 123 -9.33 13.92 10.50
CA LYS A 123 -9.38 15.20 11.24
C LYS A 123 -8.39 15.28 12.41
N GLU A 124 -7.60 14.23 12.64
CA GLU A 124 -6.70 14.14 13.78
C GLU A 124 -5.31 14.73 13.47
N ASN A 125 -4.77 15.49 14.42
CA ASN A 125 -3.46 16.14 14.29
C ASN A 125 -2.29 15.16 14.13
N SER A 126 -2.44 13.89 14.53
CA SER A 126 -1.47 12.81 14.35
C SER A 126 -1.18 12.52 12.87
N VAL A 127 -2.10 12.86 11.97
CA VAL A 127 -2.03 12.53 10.54
C VAL A 127 -1.24 13.55 9.72
N LYS A 128 -0.98 14.75 10.25
CA LYS A 128 -0.13 15.78 9.62
C LYS A 128 1.29 15.31 9.33
N HIS A 129 1.80 14.37 10.13
CA HIS A 129 3.11 13.75 9.88
C HIS A 129 3.10 12.92 8.59
N TRP A 130 2.00 12.19 8.33
CA TRP A 130 1.84 11.37 7.12
C TRP A 130 1.67 12.23 5.87
N ASP A 131 0.97 13.36 5.95
CA ASP A 131 0.89 14.32 4.84
C ASP A 131 2.28 14.75 4.37
N GLN A 132 3.16 15.11 5.32
CA GLN A 132 4.53 15.53 5.04
C GLN A 132 5.36 14.38 4.44
N ILE A 133 5.17 13.15 4.92
CA ILE A 133 5.84 11.98 4.35
C ILE A 133 5.39 11.75 2.91
N CYS A 134 4.09 11.72 2.64
CA CYS A 134 3.53 11.55 1.29
C CYS A 134 4.08 12.61 0.33
N LEU A 135 4.05 13.89 0.74
CA LEU A 135 4.57 14.99 -0.07
C LEU A 135 6.08 14.86 -0.33
N SER A 136 6.87 14.50 0.69
CA SER A 136 8.32 14.31 0.53
C SER A 136 8.64 13.15 -0.42
N ARG A 137 7.85 12.07 -0.38
CA ARG A 137 8.01 10.94 -1.31
C ARG A 137 7.61 11.30 -2.74
N LEU A 138 6.51 12.01 -2.92
CA LEU A 138 6.12 12.54 -4.23
C LEU A 138 7.21 13.44 -4.81
N GLN A 139 7.77 14.35 -4.00
CA GLN A 139 8.88 15.22 -4.43
C GLN A 139 10.10 14.43 -4.91
N GLU A 140 10.50 13.37 -4.21
CA GLU A 140 11.63 12.54 -4.64
C GLU A 140 11.35 11.81 -5.96
N ILE A 141 10.15 11.24 -6.11
CA ILE A 141 9.74 10.59 -7.37
C ILE A 141 9.76 11.58 -8.54
N PHE A 142 9.17 12.77 -8.36
CA PHE A 142 9.18 13.81 -9.38
C PHE A 142 10.61 14.29 -9.70
N ARG A 143 11.47 14.43 -8.68
CA ARG A 143 12.87 14.80 -8.88
C ARG A 143 13.59 13.78 -9.76
N GLN A 144 13.38 12.49 -9.52
CA GLN A 144 14.00 11.45 -10.32
C GLN A 144 13.44 11.35 -11.75
N LEU A 145 12.15 11.59 -11.94
CA LEU A 145 11.56 11.70 -13.27
C LEU A 145 12.21 12.81 -14.11
N ILE A 146 12.34 14.01 -13.53
CA ILE A 146 12.97 15.16 -14.21
C ILE A 146 14.43 14.83 -14.57
N LEU A 147 15.19 14.29 -13.61
CA LEU A 147 16.59 13.91 -13.84
C LEU A 147 16.74 12.79 -14.89
N ARG A 148 15.78 11.87 -14.96
CA ARG A 148 15.75 10.79 -15.97
C ARG A 148 15.51 11.37 -17.37
N ASP A 149 14.55 12.27 -17.52
CA ASP A 149 14.28 12.93 -18.80
C ASP A 149 15.48 13.77 -19.28
N ASP A 150 16.14 14.49 -18.37
CA ASP A 150 17.37 15.24 -18.69
C ASP A 150 18.51 14.32 -19.16
N SER A 151 18.66 13.13 -18.56
CA SER A 151 19.67 12.14 -18.96
C SER A 151 19.38 11.49 -20.33
N VAL A 152 18.10 11.32 -20.67
CA VAL A 152 17.66 10.81 -21.99
C VAL A 152 17.89 11.86 -23.08
N LEU A 153 17.74 13.15 -22.77
CA LEU A 153 18.06 14.23 -23.69
C LEU A 153 19.57 14.36 -23.92
N LEU A 154 20.39 14.28 -22.86
CA LEU A 154 21.85 14.38 -22.96
C LEU A 154 22.51 13.17 -23.65
N SER A 155 21.92 11.98 -23.57
CA SER A 155 22.42 10.77 -24.27
C SER A 155 22.07 10.72 -25.76
N LYS A 156 21.20 11.63 -26.24
CA LYS A 156 20.83 11.78 -27.64
C LYS A 156 21.58 12.92 -28.35
N MET A 157 22.45 13.64 -27.64
CA MET A 157 23.36 14.67 -28.17
C MET A 157 24.76 14.11 -28.37
#